data_AF-A0A8J3D9J4-F1
#
_entry.id   AF-A0A8J3D9J4-F1
#
_cell.length_a   1.000
_cell.length_b   1.000
_cell.length_c   1.000
_cell.angle_alpha   90.00
_cell.angle_beta   90.00
_cell.angle_gamma   90.00
#
_symmetry.space_group_name_H-M   'P 1'
#
loop_
_entity.id
_entity.type
_entity.pdbx_description
1 polymer ?
#
loop_
_entity_poly.entity_id
_entity_poly.type
_entity_poly.pdbx_seq_one_letter_code
_entity_poly.pdbx_strand_id
1 'polypeptide(L)'
;MRKPQNNTESAFVVWDSIEPIAGIPVCFNPIRTQEYIWIFIGALITATSVFTIIQQKKQVITLLSLIGINGVILAVIGAWFKITHNPEVLGMFEAVNPRFYSSFRYYNHWVAFALLSLGSAVTVADNYIQHYNRTGWNVRGRQRWDIVWVTIAAIIWVSIPLSGSRSGMIFSALFIFGSGAYLVFAYRRRTSIFSHLERQTRKALGISLLAFLAIFSFVGFALVWDNLNYRLEKTKEEIGQGRIDQRFYASPRDCWKMVKDRPVWGWGLGSYAYVFYQYAGPEYRHPLGKIVKRNEYAHNDWMQYWVELGTVGYVLFLSVPVGIIVLTFRRPRKSPESYWLAFSIGLFLSFASFDFPFGPSAGIALFAVCFGACARLSLGPSKEKTSYYD
;
A
#
# COMPACT_ATOMS: atom_id res chain seq x y z
N MET A 1 8.46 -48.10 13.22
CA MET A 1 7.47 -47.82 12.15
C MET A 1 8.18 -47.08 11.02
N ARG A 2 8.18 -47.65 9.82
CA ARG A 2 8.87 -47.10 8.64
C ARG A 2 8.17 -45.82 8.18
N LYS A 3 8.95 -44.79 7.85
CA LYS A 3 8.49 -43.58 7.16
C LYS A 3 7.72 -43.97 5.89
N PRO A 4 6.59 -43.33 5.57
CA PRO A 4 6.01 -43.47 4.25
C PRO A 4 6.99 -42.87 3.24
N GLN A 5 7.36 -43.66 2.23
CA GLN A 5 8.04 -43.17 1.03
C GLN A 5 7.09 -42.18 0.34
N ASN A 6 7.49 -40.91 0.32
CA ASN A 6 6.89 -39.90 -0.55
C ASN A 6 7.22 -40.27 -2.00
N ASN A 7 6.33 -41.02 -2.64
CA ASN A 7 6.22 -41.02 -4.10
C ASN A 7 5.66 -39.66 -4.51
N THR A 8 6.52 -38.64 -4.53
CA THR A 8 6.21 -37.35 -5.16
C THR A 8 6.49 -37.44 -6.65
N GLU A 9 5.67 -38.17 -7.38
CA GLU A 9 5.29 -37.71 -8.71
C GLU A 9 4.31 -36.57 -8.47
N SER A 10 4.85 -35.35 -8.27
CA SER A 10 4.04 -34.14 -8.36
C SER A 10 3.42 -34.14 -9.75
N ALA A 11 2.12 -34.47 -9.85
CA ALA A 11 1.36 -34.41 -11.08
C ALA A 11 1.58 -33.03 -11.72
N PHE A 12 2.40 -33.00 -12.76
CA PHE A 12 2.68 -31.79 -13.51
C PHE A 12 1.42 -31.51 -14.32
N VAL A 13 0.70 -30.44 -13.98
CA VAL A 13 -0.40 -29.97 -14.82
C VAL A 13 0.23 -29.35 -16.06
N VAL A 14 0.21 -30.11 -17.16
CA VAL A 14 0.42 -29.57 -18.51
C VAL A 14 -0.86 -28.80 -18.85
N TRP A 15 -0.76 -27.48 -18.90
CA TRP A 15 -1.86 -26.65 -19.38
C TRP A 15 -1.79 -26.65 -20.90
N ASP A 16 -2.78 -27.26 -21.55
CA ASP A 16 -2.93 -27.13 -23.00
C ASP A 16 -3.13 -25.64 -23.33
N SER A 17 -2.37 -25.15 -24.31
CA SER A 17 -2.56 -23.80 -24.83
C SER A 17 -3.91 -23.74 -25.53
N ILE A 18 -4.92 -23.20 -24.86
CA ILE A 18 -6.13 -22.77 -25.52
C ILE A 18 -5.72 -21.61 -26.43
N GLU A 19 -5.69 -21.82 -27.74
CA GLU A 19 -5.54 -20.76 -28.72
C GLU A 19 -6.85 -19.95 -28.73
N PRO A 20 -6.89 -18.76 -28.13
CA PRO A 20 -8.15 -18.04 -28.03
C PRO A 20 -8.38 -17.31 -29.36
N ILE A 21 -9.64 -17.15 -29.76
CA ILE A 21 -10.00 -16.41 -30.97
C ILE A 21 -9.48 -14.97 -30.83
N ALA A 22 -8.80 -14.47 -31.86
CA ALA A 22 -8.28 -13.10 -31.88
C ALA A 22 -9.45 -12.09 -31.86
N GLY A 23 -9.33 -11.06 -31.02
CA GLY A 23 -10.28 -9.93 -31.01
C GLY A 23 -11.52 -10.07 -30.12
N ILE A 24 -11.72 -11.19 -29.42
CA ILE A 24 -12.85 -11.41 -28.49
C ILE A 24 -12.32 -11.46 -27.04
N PRO A 25 -13.09 -10.96 -26.05
CA PRO A 25 -12.76 -11.15 -24.63
C PRO A 25 -12.54 -12.62 -24.26
N VAL A 26 -11.61 -12.89 -23.35
CA VAL A 26 -11.28 -14.24 -22.89
C VAL A 26 -11.56 -14.37 -21.40
N CYS A 27 -11.86 -15.59 -20.96
CA CYS A 27 -11.96 -15.95 -19.56
C CYS A 27 -11.38 -17.36 -19.35
N PHE A 28 -10.13 -17.43 -18.88
CA PHE A 28 -9.45 -18.72 -18.64
C PHE A 28 -10.01 -19.48 -17.44
N ASN A 29 -10.46 -18.76 -16.41
CA ASN A 29 -11.07 -19.35 -15.23
C ASN A 29 -12.29 -18.51 -14.81
N PRO A 30 -13.51 -18.94 -15.19
CA PRO A 30 -14.75 -18.22 -14.86
C PRO A 30 -14.94 -17.95 -13.38
N ILE A 31 -14.59 -18.91 -12.51
CA ILE A 31 -14.76 -18.77 -11.06
C ILE A 31 -13.83 -17.66 -10.53
N ARG A 32 -12.54 -17.73 -10.89
CA ARG A 32 -11.56 -16.71 -10.47
C ARG A 32 -11.88 -15.32 -11.04
N THR A 33 -12.32 -15.26 -12.30
CA THR A 33 -12.79 -14.01 -12.90
C THR A 33 -13.98 -13.44 -12.12
N GLN A 34 -14.96 -14.28 -11.77
CA GLN A 34 -16.13 -13.87 -10.99
C GLN A 34 -15.73 -13.37 -9.58
N GLU A 35 -14.80 -14.05 -8.90
CA GLU A 35 -14.25 -13.60 -7.61
C GLU A 35 -13.63 -12.20 -7.71
N TYR A 36 -12.78 -11.94 -8.71
CA TYR A 36 -12.18 -10.62 -8.90
C TYR A 36 -13.21 -9.54 -9.27
N ILE A 37 -14.24 -9.88 -10.05
CA ILE A 37 -15.35 -8.95 -10.32
C ILE A 37 -16.04 -8.57 -9.01
N TRP A 38 -16.37 -9.54 -8.15
CA TRP A 38 -17.01 -9.26 -6.87
C TRP A 38 -16.12 -8.43 -5.93
N ILE A 39 -14.82 -8.73 -5.89
CA ILE A 39 -13.85 -7.95 -5.12
C ILE A 39 -13.79 -6.50 -5.62
N PHE A 40 -13.75 -6.31 -6.94
CA PHE A 40 -13.72 -4.97 -7.55
C PHE A 40 -15.01 -4.19 -7.26
N ILE A 41 -16.18 -4.82 -7.44
CA ILE A 41 -17.49 -4.23 -7.11
C ILE A 41 -17.54 -3.86 -5.62
N GLY A 42 -17.11 -4.77 -4.74
CA GLY A 42 -17.06 -4.54 -3.31
C GLY A 42 -16.15 -3.36 -2.94
N ALA A 43 -15.00 -3.22 -3.59
CA ALA A 43 -14.10 -2.09 -3.41
C ALA A 43 -14.74 -0.76 -3.86
N LEU A 44 -15.40 -0.75 -5.02
CA LEU A 44 -16.10 0.44 -5.52
C LEU A 44 -17.25 0.85 -4.59
N ILE A 45 -18.09 -0.11 -4.18
CA ILE A 45 -19.18 0.13 -3.24
C ILE A 45 -18.63 0.65 -1.91
N THR A 46 -17.54 0.08 -1.41
CA THR A 46 -16.90 0.54 -0.16
C THR A 46 -16.42 1.98 -0.27
N ALA A 47 -15.63 2.31 -1.31
CA ALA A 47 -15.10 3.65 -1.51
C ALA A 47 -16.21 4.70 -1.69
N THR A 48 -17.22 4.39 -2.51
CA THR A 48 -18.36 5.29 -2.73
C THR A 48 -19.22 5.44 -1.48
N SER A 49 -19.47 4.37 -0.73
CA SER A 49 -20.23 4.41 0.52
C SER A 49 -19.53 5.27 1.57
N VAL A 50 -18.21 5.11 1.74
CA VAL A 50 -17.42 5.97 2.65
C VAL A 50 -17.53 7.44 2.22
N PHE A 51 -17.51 7.72 0.91
CA PHE A 51 -17.63 9.08 0.39
C PHE A 51 -19.02 9.69 0.56
N THR A 52 -20.10 8.94 0.32
CA THR A 52 -21.48 9.46 0.31
C THR A 52 -22.16 9.44 1.68
N ILE A 53 -21.95 8.37 2.45
CA ILE A 53 -22.61 8.15 3.75
C ILE A 53 -21.89 8.91 4.86
N ILE A 54 -20.56 8.88 4.88
CA ILE A 54 -19.79 9.53 5.95
C ILE A 54 -19.68 11.01 5.65
N GLN A 55 -20.65 11.78 6.17
CA GLN A 55 -20.70 13.19 5.87
C GLN A 55 -19.92 14.05 6.86
N GLN A 56 -19.84 13.65 8.12
CA GLN A 56 -19.20 14.47 9.13
C GLN A 56 -17.72 14.20 9.19
N LYS A 57 -16.93 15.29 9.27
CA LYS A 57 -15.49 15.20 9.46
C LYS A 57 -15.10 14.35 10.66
N LYS A 58 -15.84 14.47 11.77
CA LYS A 58 -15.63 13.67 12.99
C LYS A 58 -15.71 12.16 12.70
N GLN A 59 -16.70 11.73 11.90
CA GLN A 59 -16.87 10.33 11.53
C GLN A 59 -15.71 9.83 10.66
N VAL A 60 -15.23 10.65 9.71
CA VAL A 60 -14.04 10.30 8.91
C VAL A 60 -12.81 10.16 9.80
N ILE A 61 -12.60 11.10 10.73
CA ILE A 61 -11.48 11.02 11.69
C ILE A 61 -11.60 9.76 12.56
N THR A 62 -12.79 9.41 13.05
CA THR A 62 -13.01 8.15 13.79
C THR A 62 -12.65 6.93 12.96
N LEU A 63 -13.05 6.88 11.69
CA LEU A 63 -12.71 5.78 10.79
C LEU A 63 -11.18 5.66 10.59
N LEU A 64 -10.50 6.77 10.34
CA LEU A 64 -9.04 6.81 10.21
C LEU A 64 -8.33 6.43 11.52
N SER A 65 -8.91 6.78 12.67
CA SER A 65 -8.42 6.34 13.97
C SER A 65 -8.50 4.82 14.13
N LEU A 66 -9.60 4.20 13.73
CA LEU A 66 -9.74 2.73 13.78
C LEU A 66 -8.71 2.05 12.89
N ILE A 67 -8.45 2.60 11.69
CA ILE A 67 -7.39 2.13 10.78
C ILE A 67 -6.02 2.27 11.45
N GLY A 68 -5.69 3.43 12.02
CA GLY A 68 -4.41 3.65 12.69
C GLY A 68 -4.21 2.72 13.90
N ILE A 69 -5.25 2.49 14.71
CA ILE A 69 -5.24 1.55 15.83
C ILE A 69 -5.00 0.12 15.34
N ASN A 70 -5.71 -0.31 14.29
CA ASN A 70 -5.49 -1.63 13.71
C ASN A 70 -4.07 -1.78 13.16
N GLY A 71 -3.57 -0.75 12.47
CA GLY A 71 -2.20 -0.68 11.98
C GLY A 71 -1.16 -0.84 13.09
N VAL A 72 -1.28 -0.12 14.21
CA VAL A 72 -0.29 -0.25 15.29
C VAL A 72 -0.36 -1.58 16.01
N ILE A 73 -1.55 -2.17 16.18
CA ILE A 73 -1.69 -3.52 16.73
C ILE A 73 -0.95 -4.53 15.85
N LEU A 74 -1.19 -4.50 14.53
CA LEU A 74 -0.52 -5.41 13.59
C LEU A 74 0.99 -5.15 13.51
N ALA A 75 1.43 -3.90 13.63
CA ALA A 75 2.84 -3.52 13.67
C ALA A 75 3.54 -4.12 14.89
N VAL A 76 2.95 -4.00 16.08
CA VAL A 76 3.50 -4.55 17.33
C VAL A 76 3.52 -6.08 17.29
N ILE A 77 2.44 -6.72 16.84
CA ILE A 77 2.38 -8.18 16.70
C ILE A 77 3.45 -8.68 15.72
N GLY A 78 3.59 -8.04 14.57
CA GLY A 78 4.60 -8.41 13.57
C GLY A 78 6.02 -8.20 14.09
N ALA A 79 6.28 -7.10 14.80
CA ALA A 79 7.57 -6.83 15.43
C ALA A 79 7.91 -7.90 16.47
N TRP A 80 6.96 -8.26 17.33
CA TRP A 80 7.13 -9.30 18.34
C TRP A 80 7.53 -10.64 17.73
N PHE A 81 6.78 -11.12 16.73
CA PHE A 81 7.11 -12.39 16.07
C PHE A 81 8.42 -12.34 15.30
N LYS A 82 8.78 -11.19 14.75
CA LYS A 82 10.06 -11.00 14.06
C LYS A 82 11.24 -11.08 15.01
N ILE A 83 11.16 -10.40 16.15
CA ILE A 83 12.21 -10.36 17.17
C ILE A 83 12.36 -11.71 17.86
N THR A 84 11.25 -12.41 18.11
CA THR A 84 11.26 -13.75 18.71
C THR A 84 11.60 -14.87 17.73
N HIS A 85 11.91 -14.55 16.47
CA HIS A 85 12.24 -15.51 15.41
C HIS A 85 11.18 -16.61 15.22
N ASN A 86 9.92 -16.28 15.44
CA ASN A 86 8.82 -17.24 15.31
C ASN A 86 8.58 -17.57 13.82
N PRO A 87 8.56 -18.87 13.43
CA PRO A 87 8.35 -19.27 12.05
C PRO A 87 6.88 -19.25 11.61
N GLU A 88 5.93 -19.05 12.53
CA GLU A 88 4.49 -19.14 12.28
C GLU A 88 3.82 -17.77 12.18
N VAL A 89 2.84 -17.67 11.29
CA VAL A 89 1.94 -16.53 11.17
C VAL A 89 1.02 -16.51 12.39
N LEU A 90 1.12 -15.42 13.17
CA LEU A 90 0.39 -15.23 14.43
C LEU A 90 0.61 -16.31 15.49
N GLY A 91 1.66 -17.15 15.35
CA GLY A 91 1.88 -18.31 16.24
C GLY A 91 0.80 -19.40 16.12
N MET A 92 0.08 -19.43 14.99
CA MET A 92 -1.04 -20.36 14.77
C MET A 92 -0.93 -21.13 13.45
N PHE A 93 -0.30 -20.53 12.44
CA PHE A 93 -0.26 -21.12 11.09
C PHE A 93 1.16 -21.17 10.57
N GLU A 94 1.56 -22.32 10.03
CA GLU A 94 2.85 -22.44 9.35
C GLU A 94 2.94 -21.41 8.21
N ALA A 95 4.04 -20.67 8.17
CA ALA A 95 4.24 -19.65 7.16
C ALA A 95 4.57 -20.29 5.81
N VAL A 96 3.62 -20.21 4.87
CA VAL A 96 3.82 -20.59 3.45
C VAL A 96 5.03 -19.87 2.83
N ASN A 97 5.36 -18.69 3.36
CA ASN A 97 6.52 -17.92 2.95
C ASN A 97 7.21 -17.37 4.21
N PRO A 98 8.52 -17.65 4.43
CA PRO A 98 9.26 -17.14 5.59
C PRO A 98 9.40 -15.61 5.58
N ARG A 99 8.95 -14.96 4.50
CA ARG A 99 8.92 -13.51 4.30
C ARG A 99 7.57 -12.91 4.69
N PHE A 100 6.93 -13.41 5.74
CA PHE A 100 5.68 -12.86 6.27
C PHE A 100 5.93 -11.74 7.28
N TYR A 101 4.89 -11.00 7.63
CA TYR A 101 4.91 -10.03 8.73
C TYR A 101 3.52 -9.91 9.36
N SER A 102 3.43 -10.09 10.68
CA SER A 102 2.13 -10.11 11.39
C SER A 102 1.17 -11.13 10.75
N SER A 103 -0.06 -10.74 10.42
CA SER A 103 -1.04 -11.58 9.70
C SER A 103 -0.82 -11.66 8.18
N PHE A 104 0.15 -10.93 7.62
CA PHE A 104 0.39 -10.89 6.18
C PHE A 104 1.37 -11.97 5.75
N ARG A 105 0.92 -12.90 4.89
CA ARG A 105 1.75 -13.98 4.31
C ARG A 105 2.95 -13.49 3.50
N TYR A 106 3.00 -12.20 3.17
CA TYR A 106 4.09 -11.57 2.44
C TYR A 106 4.35 -10.16 2.96
N TYR A 107 5.60 -9.85 3.31
CA TYR A 107 5.98 -8.60 3.96
C TYR A 107 5.63 -7.36 3.14
N ASN A 108 5.52 -7.45 1.81
CA ASN A 108 5.20 -6.28 0.99
C ASN A 108 3.70 -5.95 1.01
N HIS A 109 2.85 -6.93 1.32
CA HIS A 109 1.45 -6.65 1.65
C HIS A 109 1.34 -5.90 2.97
N TRP A 110 2.19 -6.23 3.95
CA TRP A 110 2.31 -5.43 5.17
C TRP A 110 2.75 -4.01 4.87
N VAL A 111 3.81 -3.81 4.07
CA VAL A 111 4.30 -2.47 3.68
C VAL A 111 3.16 -1.63 3.10
N ALA A 112 2.41 -2.18 2.15
CA ALA A 112 1.31 -1.48 1.50
C ALA A 112 0.21 -1.09 2.50
N PHE A 113 -0.17 -2.02 3.38
CA PHE A 113 -1.14 -1.78 4.45
C PHE A 113 -0.64 -0.72 5.45
N ALA A 114 0.63 -0.79 5.83
CA ALA A 114 1.28 0.12 6.76
C ALA A 114 1.36 1.55 6.19
N LEU A 115 1.61 1.74 4.89
CA LEU A 115 1.62 3.06 4.25
C LEU A 115 0.27 3.79 4.36
N LEU A 116 -0.84 3.08 4.15
CA LEU A 116 -2.19 3.63 4.30
C LEU A 116 -2.55 3.87 5.77
N SER A 117 -2.14 2.95 6.65
CA SER A 117 -2.36 3.08 8.11
C SER A 117 -1.57 4.25 8.70
N LEU A 118 -0.34 4.45 8.23
CA LEU A 118 0.53 5.58 8.56
C LEU A 118 -0.10 6.90 8.13
N GLY A 119 -0.58 6.98 6.87
CA GLY A 119 -1.29 8.16 6.37
C GLY A 119 -2.52 8.49 7.20
N SER A 120 -3.26 7.46 7.62
CA SER A 120 -4.43 7.61 8.50
C SER A 120 -4.04 8.17 9.87
N ALA A 121 -3.04 7.60 10.53
CA ALA A 121 -2.57 8.06 11.85
C ALA A 121 -2.03 9.51 11.80
N VAL A 122 -1.25 9.86 10.78
CA VAL A 122 -0.73 11.23 10.59
C VAL A 122 -1.86 12.23 10.29
N THR A 123 -2.86 11.82 9.51
CA THR A 123 -4.05 12.64 9.24
C THR A 123 -4.81 12.95 10.53
N VAL A 124 -4.97 11.96 11.42
CA VAL A 124 -5.62 12.15 12.73
C VAL A 124 -4.77 13.05 13.63
N ALA A 125 -3.45 12.85 13.68
CA ALA A 125 -2.54 13.71 14.44
C ALA A 125 -2.64 15.18 13.98
N ASP A 126 -2.57 15.43 12.67
CA ASP A 126 -2.69 16.78 12.11
C ASP A 126 -4.07 17.40 12.38
N ASN A 127 -5.13 16.59 12.40
CA ASN A 127 -6.47 17.05 12.78
C ASN A 127 -6.50 17.62 14.21
N TYR A 128 -5.90 16.91 15.18
CA TYR A 128 -5.79 17.39 16.56
C TYR A 128 -4.92 18.64 16.65
N ILE A 129 -3.76 18.67 15.97
CA ILE A 129 -2.88 19.85 15.91
C ILE A 129 -3.65 21.06 15.37
N GLN A 130 -4.40 20.89 14.28
CA GLN A 130 -5.23 21.95 13.72
C GLN A 130 -6.36 22.38 14.66
N HIS A 131 -6.96 21.45 15.42
CA HIS A 131 -7.95 21.79 16.43
C HIS A 131 -7.34 22.67 17.54
N TYR A 132 -6.20 22.27 18.12
CA TYR A 132 -5.51 23.06 19.14
C TYR A 132 -5.09 24.45 18.64
N ASN A 133 -4.65 24.54 17.39
CA ASN A 133 -4.31 25.82 16.76
C ASN A 133 -5.52 26.76 16.60
N ARG A 134 -6.74 26.23 16.48
CA ARG A 134 -7.97 27.04 16.39
C ARG A 134 -8.50 27.44 17.77
N THR A 135 -8.37 26.57 18.77
CA THR A 135 -8.94 26.80 20.12
C THR A 135 -7.95 27.42 21.11
N GLY A 136 -6.70 27.64 20.71
CA GLY A 136 -5.62 28.09 21.59
C GLY A 136 -4.96 26.95 22.38
N TRP A 137 -3.66 27.11 22.66
CA TRP A 137 -2.81 26.11 23.33
C TRP A 137 -2.87 26.15 24.86
N ASN A 138 -3.49 27.18 25.44
CA ASN A 138 -3.32 27.57 26.85
C ASN A 138 -4.34 27.00 27.85
N VAL A 139 -5.03 25.91 27.52
CA VAL A 139 -5.94 25.25 28.47
C VAL A 139 -5.16 24.19 29.25
N ARG A 140 -4.70 24.56 30.45
CA ARG A 140 -4.10 23.62 31.44
C ARG A 140 -5.00 22.38 31.58
N GLY A 141 -4.43 21.18 31.41
CA GLY A 141 -5.12 19.90 31.66
C GLY A 141 -5.67 19.14 30.44
N ARG A 142 -5.49 19.60 29.19
CA ARG A 142 -5.91 18.82 28.01
C ARG A 142 -4.90 17.71 27.67
N GLN A 143 -5.42 16.48 27.51
CA GLN A 143 -4.68 15.34 26.96
C GLN A 143 -4.17 15.66 25.54
N ARG A 144 -2.86 15.46 25.30
CA ARG A 144 -2.16 15.69 24.02
C ARG A 144 -2.35 14.53 23.05
N TRP A 145 -3.57 14.41 22.53
CA TRP A 145 -3.93 13.33 21.61
C TRP A 145 -3.10 13.36 20.31
N ASP A 146 -2.63 14.54 19.89
CA ASP A 146 -1.69 14.67 18.77
C ASP A 146 -0.40 13.86 18.99
N ILE A 147 0.16 13.88 20.21
CA ILE A 147 1.37 13.12 20.56
C ILE A 147 1.08 11.61 20.50
N VAL A 148 -0.07 11.17 21.00
CA VAL A 148 -0.48 9.76 20.94
C VAL A 148 -0.52 9.27 19.48
N TRP A 149 -1.15 10.04 18.59
CA TRP A 149 -1.25 9.67 17.17
C TRP A 149 0.08 9.75 16.43
N VAL A 150 0.96 10.68 16.79
CA VAL A 150 2.35 10.72 16.30
C VAL A 150 3.12 9.46 16.72
N THR A 151 2.97 9.02 17.98
CA THR A 151 3.61 7.79 18.47
C THR A 151 3.06 6.56 17.74
N ILE A 152 1.75 6.46 17.55
CA ILE A 152 1.11 5.41 16.74
C ILE A 152 1.69 5.38 15.33
N ALA A 153 1.76 6.54 14.67
CA ALA A 153 2.33 6.67 13.33
C ALA A 153 3.79 6.19 13.31
N ALA A 154 4.60 6.57 14.29
CA ALA A 154 6.00 6.17 14.33
C ALA A 154 6.19 4.67 14.55
N ILE A 155 5.40 4.01 15.40
CA ILE A 155 5.45 2.56 15.59
C ILE A 155 5.11 1.84 14.28
N ILE A 156 4.05 2.27 13.59
CA ILE A 156 3.69 1.74 12.26
C ILE A 156 4.85 1.96 11.29
N TRP A 157 5.45 3.14 11.29
CA TRP A 157 6.51 3.46 10.35
C TRP A 157 7.80 2.64 10.60
N VAL A 158 8.20 2.40 11.84
CA VAL A 158 9.35 1.54 12.23
C VAL A 158 9.16 0.09 11.80
N SER A 159 7.92 -0.40 11.83
CA SER A 159 7.61 -1.76 11.42
C SER A 159 7.92 -2.03 9.93
N ILE A 160 7.94 -0.98 9.10
CA ILE A 160 8.17 -1.10 7.65
C ILE A 160 9.59 -1.60 7.36
N PRO A 161 10.68 -0.94 7.80
CA PRO A 161 12.03 -1.49 7.65
C PRO A 161 12.21 -2.81 8.42
N LEU A 162 11.58 -2.95 9.61
CA LEU A 162 11.66 -4.18 10.42
C LEU A 162 11.10 -5.41 9.69
N SER A 163 10.17 -5.22 8.74
CA SER A 163 9.67 -6.30 7.89
C SER A 163 10.74 -6.91 6.97
N GLY A 164 11.87 -6.23 6.76
CA GLY A 164 12.95 -6.64 5.86
C GLY A 164 12.64 -6.37 4.38
N SER A 165 11.63 -5.54 4.10
CA SER A 165 11.31 -5.11 2.74
C SER A 165 12.22 -3.99 2.25
N ARG A 166 12.99 -4.25 1.18
CA ARG A 166 13.80 -3.23 0.49
C ARG A 166 12.94 -2.13 -0.13
N SER A 167 11.87 -2.51 -0.83
CA SER A 167 10.94 -1.52 -1.40
C SER A 167 10.22 -0.76 -0.29
N GLY A 168 9.86 -1.41 0.81
CA GLY A 168 9.31 -0.76 1.98
C GLY A 168 10.21 0.32 2.57
N MET A 169 11.52 0.08 2.66
CA MET A 169 12.50 1.09 3.12
C MET A 169 12.54 2.32 2.20
N ILE A 170 12.49 2.12 0.88
CA ILE A 170 12.45 3.24 -0.08
C ILE A 170 11.18 4.06 0.13
N PHE A 171 10.02 3.40 0.21
CA PHE A 171 8.74 4.07 0.37
C PHE A 171 8.56 4.71 1.75
N SER A 172 9.15 4.14 2.80
CA SER A 172 9.19 4.75 4.14
C SER A 172 10.07 6.00 4.17
N ALA A 173 11.20 6.00 3.44
CA ALA A 173 12.04 7.18 3.25
C ALA A 173 11.31 8.27 2.45
N LEU A 174 10.68 7.91 1.33
CA LEU A 174 9.85 8.84 0.55
C LEU A 174 8.74 9.46 1.41
N PHE A 175 8.12 8.67 2.31
CA PHE A 175 7.14 9.19 3.24
C PHE A 175 7.72 10.28 4.14
N ILE A 176 8.90 10.07 4.75
CA ILE A 176 9.55 11.09 5.59
C ILE A 176 9.91 12.33 4.77
N PHE A 177 10.59 12.17 3.64
CA PHE A 177 11.05 13.30 2.84
C PHE A 177 9.88 14.14 2.33
N GLY A 178 8.81 13.49 1.86
CA GLY A 178 7.57 14.17 1.49
C GLY A 178 6.92 14.87 2.67
N SER A 179 6.92 14.25 3.85
CA SER A 179 6.41 14.86 5.09
C SER A 179 7.21 16.09 5.48
N GLY A 180 8.54 16.01 5.47
CA GLY A 180 9.43 17.14 5.75
C GLY A 180 9.24 18.28 4.75
N ALA A 181 9.15 17.97 3.46
CA ALA A 181 8.90 18.95 2.40
C ALA A 181 7.54 19.65 2.60
N TYR A 182 6.48 18.90 2.91
CA TYR A 182 5.16 19.46 3.22
C TYR A 182 5.20 20.38 4.44
N LEU A 183 5.86 19.96 5.53
CA LEU A 183 5.99 20.78 6.74
C LEU A 183 6.75 22.08 6.46
N VAL A 184 7.84 22.03 5.67
CA VAL A 184 8.58 23.23 5.23
C VAL A 184 7.70 24.14 4.38
N PHE A 185 6.98 23.59 3.40
CA PHE A 185 6.05 24.34 2.56
C PHE A 185 4.93 25.00 3.39
N ALA A 186 4.31 24.24 4.28
CA ALA A 186 3.26 24.71 5.18
C ALA A 186 3.78 25.81 6.13
N TYR A 187 5.02 25.65 6.63
CA TYR A 187 5.69 26.67 7.45
C TYR A 187 5.90 27.96 6.66
N ARG A 188 6.44 27.88 5.43
CA ARG A 188 6.70 29.05 4.57
C ARG A 188 5.42 29.80 4.18
N ARG A 189 4.31 29.09 3.98
CA ARG A 189 3.03 29.68 3.55
C ARG A 189 2.27 30.37 4.69
N ARG A 190 2.50 30.00 5.95
CA ARG A 190 1.77 30.55 7.12
C ARG A 190 2.58 31.60 7.93
N THR A 191 3.64 32.16 7.36
CA THR A 191 4.57 33.09 8.04
C THR A 191 3.94 34.40 8.51
N SER A 192 2.79 34.80 7.96
CA SER A 192 2.11 36.07 8.28
C SER A 192 1.19 36.05 9.50
N ILE A 193 0.80 34.87 10.04
CA ILE A 193 -0.34 34.77 10.98
C ILE A 193 0.06 34.39 12.42
N PHE A 194 1.26 33.84 12.65
CA PHE A 194 1.66 33.31 13.96
C PHE A 194 2.69 34.17 14.70
N SER A 195 2.59 34.17 16.04
CA SER A 195 3.56 34.83 16.92
C SER A 195 4.95 34.18 16.83
N HIS A 196 6.00 34.90 17.27
CA HIS A 196 7.38 34.39 17.20
C HIS A 196 7.60 33.11 18.03
N LEU A 197 7.00 33.01 19.23
CA LEU A 197 7.10 31.81 20.07
C LEU A 197 6.43 30.60 19.42
N GLU A 198 5.21 30.72 18.91
CA GLU A 198 4.50 29.62 18.25
C GLU A 198 5.25 29.10 17.01
N ARG A 199 5.99 29.97 16.32
CA ARG A 199 6.88 29.57 15.22
C ARG A 199 8.04 28.73 15.70
N GLN A 200 8.68 29.09 16.81
CA GLN A 200 9.78 28.30 17.37
C GLN A 200 9.30 26.94 17.88
N THR A 201 8.16 26.87 18.57
CA THR A 201 7.63 25.59 19.10
C THR A 201 7.26 24.63 17.97
N ARG A 202 6.66 25.12 16.87
CA ARG A 202 6.32 24.27 15.71
C ARG A 202 7.52 23.80 14.93
N LYS A 203 8.55 24.65 14.78
CA LYS A 203 9.84 24.23 14.22
C LYS A 203 10.47 23.15 15.09
N ALA A 204 10.51 23.37 16.41
CA ALA A 204 11.06 22.40 17.35
C ALA A 204 10.31 21.07 17.28
N LEU A 205 8.97 21.07 17.31
CA LEU A 205 8.15 19.87 17.15
C LEU A 205 8.38 19.15 15.81
N GLY A 206 8.47 19.89 14.71
CA GLY A 206 8.76 19.32 13.39
C GLY A 206 10.15 18.70 13.33
N ILE A 207 11.17 19.37 13.88
CA ILE A 207 12.54 18.87 13.95
C ILE A 207 12.62 17.66 14.88
N SER A 208 11.99 17.70 16.05
CA SER A 208 11.93 16.58 16.99
C SER A 208 11.22 15.38 16.38
N LEU A 209 10.14 15.59 15.61
CA LEU A 209 9.47 14.51 14.88
C LEU A 209 10.38 13.91 13.80
N LEU A 210 11.06 14.74 13.01
CA LEU A 210 11.99 14.26 11.99
C LEU A 210 13.19 13.52 12.60
N ALA A 211 13.74 14.03 13.70
CA ALA A 211 14.83 13.39 14.44
C ALA A 211 14.37 12.07 15.06
N PHE A 212 13.19 12.06 15.67
CA PHE A 212 12.57 10.86 16.24
C PHE A 212 12.38 9.80 15.17
N LEU A 213 11.79 10.16 14.02
CA LEU A 213 11.68 9.26 12.87
C LEU A 213 13.08 8.79 12.47
N ALA A 214 14.01 9.68 12.14
CA ALA A 214 15.36 9.29 11.71
C ALA A 214 16.06 8.28 12.65
N ILE A 215 16.01 8.52 13.97
CA ILE A 215 16.55 7.60 15.00
C ILE A 215 15.85 6.25 14.93
N PHE A 216 14.53 6.23 14.90
CA PHE A 216 13.74 5.01 14.92
C PHE A 216 13.88 4.17 13.64
N SER A 217 14.09 4.80 12.48
CA SER A 217 14.45 4.06 11.26
C SER A 217 15.90 3.64 11.22
N PHE A 218 16.81 4.36 11.86
CA PHE A 218 18.17 3.86 12.07
C PHE A 218 18.14 2.60 12.93
N VAL A 219 17.37 2.59 14.03
CA VAL A 219 17.18 1.40 14.87
C VAL A 219 16.56 0.25 14.06
N GLY A 220 15.45 0.50 13.37
CA GLY A 220 14.80 -0.51 12.52
C GLY A 220 15.72 -1.07 11.43
N PHE A 221 16.60 -0.23 10.87
CA PHE A 221 17.60 -0.62 9.89
C PHE A 221 18.72 -1.46 10.52
N ALA A 222 19.25 -1.04 11.66
CA ALA A 222 20.29 -1.76 12.40
C ALA A 222 19.83 -3.17 12.79
N LEU A 223 18.58 -3.33 13.22
CA LEU A 223 17.99 -4.63 13.58
C LEU A 223 17.90 -5.62 12.40
N VAL A 224 17.92 -5.14 11.16
CA VAL A 224 17.77 -5.96 9.95
C VAL A 224 19.04 -5.93 9.09
N TRP A 225 20.12 -5.34 9.59
CA TRP A 225 21.34 -5.10 8.83
C TRP A 225 21.96 -6.38 8.27
N ASP A 226 22.11 -7.42 9.09
CA ASP A 226 22.72 -8.70 8.66
C ASP A 226 21.89 -9.37 7.56
N ASN A 227 20.56 -9.39 7.73
CA ASN A 227 19.62 -9.89 6.73
C ASN A 227 19.67 -9.08 5.43
N LEU A 228 19.87 -7.77 5.52
CA LEU A 228 19.98 -6.89 4.37
C LEU A 228 21.29 -7.11 3.62
N ASN A 229 22.41 -7.23 4.33
CA ASN A 229 23.73 -7.50 3.75
C ASN A 229 23.75 -8.84 3.03
N TYR A 230 23.28 -9.90 3.68
CA TYR A 230 23.15 -11.22 3.06
C TYR A 230 22.32 -11.16 1.76
N ARG A 231 21.24 -10.37 1.76
CA ARG A 231 20.40 -10.19 0.56
C ARG A 231 21.08 -9.36 -0.53
N LEU A 232 21.82 -8.33 -0.15
CA LEU A 232 22.58 -7.50 -1.09
C LEU A 232 23.67 -8.33 -1.76
N GLU A 233 24.41 -9.13 -0.99
CA GLU A 233 25.41 -10.07 -1.50
C GLU A 233 24.79 -11.07 -2.46
N LYS A 234 23.70 -11.74 -2.07
CA LYS A 234 22.99 -12.66 -2.95
C LYS A 234 22.46 -12.00 -4.22
N THR A 235 21.97 -10.76 -4.13
CA THR A 235 21.50 -10.02 -5.32
C THR A 235 22.68 -9.68 -6.24
N LYS A 236 23.83 -9.28 -5.69
CA LYS A 236 25.05 -9.03 -6.47
C LYS A 236 25.53 -10.31 -7.15
N GLU A 237 25.48 -11.45 -6.47
CA GLU A 237 25.81 -12.76 -7.03
C GLU A 237 24.86 -13.14 -8.17
N GLU A 238 23.54 -12.99 -7.98
CA GLU A 238 22.54 -13.24 -9.02
C GLU A 238 22.76 -12.34 -10.25
N ILE A 239 23.05 -11.04 -10.05
CA ILE A 239 23.37 -10.10 -11.14
C ILE A 239 24.69 -10.50 -11.82
N GLY A 240 25.72 -10.87 -11.07
CA GLY A 240 27.01 -11.32 -11.59
C GLY A 240 26.90 -12.60 -12.43
N GLN A 241 25.92 -13.45 -12.13
CA GLN A 241 25.55 -14.64 -12.91
C GLN A 241 24.65 -14.31 -14.13
N GLY A 242 24.43 -13.02 -14.43
CA GLY A 242 23.56 -12.59 -15.54
C GLY A 242 22.07 -12.83 -15.31
N ARG A 243 21.63 -13.14 -14.08
CA ARG A 243 20.22 -13.34 -13.77
C ARG A 243 19.54 -11.98 -13.65
N ILE A 244 18.49 -11.80 -14.45
CA ILE A 244 17.77 -10.53 -14.56
C ILE A 244 16.83 -10.35 -13.35
N ASP A 245 16.73 -9.13 -12.83
CA ASP A 245 15.80 -8.80 -11.75
C ASP A 245 14.34 -9.06 -12.17
N GLN A 246 13.69 -9.99 -11.46
CA GLN A 246 12.34 -10.43 -11.77
C GLN A 246 11.29 -9.33 -11.61
N ARG A 247 11.50 -8.38 -10.69
CA ARG A 247 10.52 -7.33 -10.35
C ARG A 247 10.64 -6.14 -11.28
N PHE A 248 11.86 -5.65 -11.46
CA PHE A 248 12.08 -4.39 -12.20
C PHE A 248 12.11 -4.59 -13.72
N TYR A 249 12.43 -5.78 -14.20
CA TYR A 249 12.60 -6.01 -15.63
C TYR A 249 11.81 -7.20 -16.17
N ALA A 250 12.00 -8.41 -15.61
CA ALA A 250 11.41 -9.61 -16.21
C ALA A 250 9.87 -9.56 -16.23
N SER A 251 9.25 -9.22 -15.09
CA SER A 251 7.80 -9.16 -14.97
C SER A 251 7.19 -8.09 -15.90
N PRO A 252 7.67 -6.82 -15.93
CA PRO A 252 7.20 -5.83 -16.91
C PRO A 252 7.43 -6.25 -18.37
N ARG A 253 8.60 -6.82 -18.70
CA ARG A 253 8.92 -7.31 -20.05
C ARG A 253 7.93 -8.36 -20.53
N ASP A 254 7.62 -9.33 -19.68
CA ASP A 254 6.75 -10.45 -20.04
C ASP A 254 5.28 -9.99 -20.10
N CYS A 255 4.85 -9.12 -19.19
CA CYS A 255 3.53 -8.46 -19.30
C CYS A 255 3.40 -7.67 -20.62
N TRP A 256 4.45 -6.95 -21.02
CA TRP A 256 4.42 -6.17 -22.26
C TRP A 256 4.22 -7.04 -23.51
N LYS A 257 4.82 -8.24 -23.55
CA LYS A 257 4.57 -9.20 -24.63
C LYS A 257 3.10 -9.63 -24.65
N MET A 258 2.54 -9.95 -23.49
CA MET A 258 1.12 -10.33 -23.35
C MET A 258 0.18 -9.21 -23.82
N VAL A 259 0.47 -7.95 -23.48
CA VAL A 259 -0.31 -6.79 -23.93
C VAL A 259 -0.24 -6.63 -25.45
N LYS A 260 0.94 -6.79 -26.06
CA LYS A 260 1.09 -6.67 -27.52
C LYS A 260 0.29 -7.73 -28.29
N ASP A 261 0.18 -8.92 -27.74
CA ASP A 261 -0.56 -10.01 -28.39
C ASP A 261 -2.08 -9.81 -28.28
N ARG A 262 -2.56 -9.15 -27.22
CA ARG A 262 -4.00 -8.85 -27.01
C ARG A 262 -4.24 -7.43 -26.48
N PRO A 263 -4.02 -6.38 -27.29
CA PRO A 263 -4.00 -5.01 -26.79
C PRO A 263 -5.38 -4.45 -26.44
N VAL A 264 -6.46 -4.90 -27.10
CA VAL A 264 -7.79 -4.28 -26.95
C VAL A 264 -8.52 -4.81 -25.72
N TRP A 265 -8.74 -6.12 -25.65
CA TRP A 265 -9.56 -6.79 -24.62
C TRP A 265 -8.75 -7.57 -23.59
N GLY A 266 -7.43 -7.68 -23.77
CA GLY A 266 -6.56 -8.42 -22.87
C GLY A 266 -6.82 -9.92 -22.85
N TRP A 267 -6.36 -10.56 -21.79
CA TRP A 267 -6.44 -12.00 -21.57
C TRP A 267 -7.60 -12.44 -20.66
N GLY A 268 -8.38 -11.48 -20.16
CA GLY A 268 -9.45 -11.69 -19.19
C GLY A 268 -9.00 -11.45 -17.74
N LEU A 269 -9.89 -10.88 -16.93
CA LEU A 269 -9.64 -10.60 -15.51
C LEU A 269 -9.28 -11.87 -14.73
N GLY A 270 -8.15 -11.84 -14.01
CA GLY A 270 -7.64 -12.98 -13.25
C GLY A 270 -6.90 -14.05 -14.07
N SER A 271 -6.67 -13.81 -15.37
CA SER A 271 -6.01 -14.79 -16.25
C SER A 271 -4.47 -14.76 -16.17
N TYR A 272 -3.86 -13.74 -15.56
CA TYR A 272 -2.40 -13.58 -15.57
C TYR A 272 -1.67 -14.85 -15.11
N ALA A 273 -2.11 -15.46 -14.01
CA ALA A 273 -1.51 -16.66 -13.42
C ALA A 273 -1.57 -17.93 -14.30
N TYR A 274 -2.31 -17.90 -15.41
CA TYR A 274 -2.46 -18.99 -16.37
C TYR A 274 -1.71 -18.69 -17.67
N VAL A 275 -1.79 -17.45 -18.15
CA VAL A 275 -1.18 -17.05 -19.42
C VAL A 275 0.32 -16.78 -19.26
N PHE A 276 0.76 -16.30 -18.09
CA PHE A 276 2.15 -15.95 -17.82
C PHE A 276 3.15 -17.03 -18.26
N TYR A 277 2.80 -18.31 -18.14
CA TYR A 277 3.68 -19.44 -18.49
C TYR A 277 4.10 -19.50 -19.95
N GLN A 278 3.28 -18.98 -20.87
CA GLN A 278 3.60 -18.92 -22.30
C GLN A 278 4.64 -17.83 -22.58
N TYR A 279 4.64 -16.76 -21.77
CA TYR A 279 5.47 -15.57 -21.95
C TYR A 279 6.69 -15.53 -21.04
N ALA A 280 6.69 -16.35 -19.99
CA ALA A 280 7.73 -16.43 -18.98
C ALA A 280 9.09 -16.74 -19.62
N GLY A 281 10.02 -15.81 -19.42
CA GLY A 281 11.39 -15.96 -19.89
C GLY A 281 12.18 -17.08 -19.20
N PRO A 282 13.42 -17.35 -19.66
CA PRO A 282 14.29 -18.40 -19.13
C PRO A 282 14.53 -18.33 -17.61
N GLU A 283 14.48 -17.14 -17.01
CA GLU A 283 14.66 -16.90 -15.58
C GLU A 283 13.60 -17.55 -14.68
N TYR A 284 12.45 -17.94 -15.25
CA TYR A 284 11.38 -18.66 -14.55
C TYR A 284 11.43 -20.17 -14.79
N ARG A 285 12.35 -20.64 -15.63
CA ARG A 285 12.47 -22.02 -16.07
C ARG A 285 13.70 -22.69 -15.45
N HIS A 286 13.53 -23.97 -15.14
CA HIS A 286 14.60 -24.88 -14.79
C HIS A 286 15.44 -25.10 -16.06
N PRO A 287 16.73 -25.45 -15.93
CA PRO A 287 17.53 -25.94 -17.07
C PRO A 287 16.89 -27.09 -17.85
N LEU A 288 15.93 -27.81 -17.25
CA LEU A 288 15.15 -28.89 -17.88
C LEU A 288 13.88 -28.37 -18.58
N GLY A 289 13.75 -27.06 -18.81
CA GLY A 289 12.61 -26.41 -19.46
C GLY A 289 11.35 -26.24 -18.58
N LYS A 290 11.29 -26.88 -17.40
CA LYS A 290 10.14 -26.85 -16.48
C LYS A 290 10.02 -25.51 -15.75
N ILE A 291 8.81 -25.00 -15.55
CA ILE A 291 8.60 -23.75 -14.81
C ILE A 291 8.75 -24.02 -13.31
N VAL A 292 9.72 -23.38 -12.67
CA VAL A 292 10.12 -23.67 -11.26
C VAL A 292 9.26 -22.89 -10.27
N LYS A 293 8.64 -21.78 -10.72
CA LYS A 293 7.88 -20.89 -9.85
C LYS A 293 6.66 -20.34 -10.57
N ARG A 294 5.47 -20.72 -10.10
CA ARG A 294 4.21 -20.07 -10.48
C ARG A 294 4.16 -18.69 -9.84
N ASN A 295 4.17 -17.65 -10.65
CA ASN A 295 3.83 -16.31 -10.19
C ASN A 295 2.33 -16.12 -10.37
N GLU A 296 1.62 -16.05 -9.25
CA GLU A 296 0.18 -15.79 -9.27
C GLU A 296 -0.14 -14.34 -9.64
N TYR A 297 0.77 -13.42 -9.32
CA TYR A 297 0.65 -11.99 -9.57
C TYR A 297 1.89 -11.48 -10.30
N ALA A 298 1.71 -10.46 -11.14
CA ALA A 298 2.84 -9.69 -11.67
C ALA A 298 3.41 -8.83 -10.54
N HIS A 299 4.71 -8.55 -10.56
CA HIS A 299 5.30 -7.58 -9.63
C HIS A 299 5.05 -6.13 -10.09
N ASN A 300 3.88 -5.88 -10.67
CA ASN A 300 3.40 -4.60 -11.16
C ASN A 300 1.90 -4.74 -11.44
N ASP A 301 1.05 -4.32 -10.50
CA ASP A 301 -0.41 -4.41 -10.62
C ASP A 301 -0.92 -3.65 -11.86
N TRP A 302 -0.29 -2.52 -12.22
CA TRP A 302 -0.69 -1.75 -13.39
C TRP A 302 -0.51 -2.52 -14.70
N MET A 303 0.62 -3.20 -14.84
CA MET A 303 0.88 -4.08 -15.98
C MET A 303 -0.04 -5.29 -15.95
N GLN A 304 -0.29 -5.89 -14.77
CA GLN A 304 -1.23 -7.01 -14.66
C GLN A 304 -2.64 -6.61 -15.10
N TYR A 305 -3.17 -5.49 -14.62
CA TYR A 305 -4.50 -5.03 -15.03
C TYR A 305 -4.56 -4.70 -16.52
N TRP A 306 -3.48 -4.18 -17.12
CA TRP A 306 -3.45 -3.98 -18.57
C TRP A 306 -3.45 -5.30 -19.35
N VAL A 307 -2.65 -6.28 -18.91
CA VAL A 307 -2.65 -7.64 -19.47
C VAL A 307 -4.04 -8.26 -19.41
N GLU A 308 -4.70 -8.15 -18.27
CA GLU A 308 -5.96 -8.84 -18.01
C GLU A 308 -7.17 -8.13 -18.64
N LEU A 309 -7.21 -6.80 -18.63
CA LEU A 309 -8.37 -6.02 -19.09
C LEU A 309 -8.24 -5.51 -20.53
N GLY A 310 -7.02 -5.52 -21.09
CA GLY A 310 -6.68 -4.81 -22.32
C GLY A 310 -6.79 -3.29 -22.15
N THR A 311 -6.44 -2.53 -23.18
CA THR A 311 -6.44 -1.06 -23.14
C THR A 311 -7.82 -0.48 -22.86
N VAL A 312 -8.89 -1.07 -23.42
CA VAL A 312 -10.26 -0.56 -23.21
C VAL A 312 -10.67 -0.73 -21.75
N GLY A 313 -10.55 -1.94 -21.21
CA GLY A 313 -10.92 -2.22 -19.83
C GLY A 313 -10.00 -1.50 -18.83
N TYR A 314 -8.71 -1.36 -19.13
CA TYR A 314 -7.75 -0.63 -18.32
C TYR A 314 -8.08 0.86 -18.20
N VAL A 315 -8.42 1.52 -19.31
CA VAL A 315 -8.85 2.94 -19.30
C VAL A 315 -10.14 3.12 -18.51
N LEU A 316 -11.12 2.23 -18.69
CA LEU A 316 -12.38 2.28 -17.94
C LEU A 316 -12.14 2.06 -16.44
N PHE A 317 -11.29 1.09 -16.08
CA PHE A 317 -10.90 0.81 -14.70
C PHE A 317 -10.27 2.03 -14.02
N LEU A 318 -9.37 2.73 -14.71
CA LEU A 318 -8.71 3.94 -14.18
C LEU A 318 -9.63 5.17 -14.17
N SER A 319 -10.67 5.21 -15.01
CA SER A 319 -11.54 6.39 -15.14
C SER A 319 -12.22 6.78 -13.82
N VAL A 320 -12.60 5.81 -12.99
CA VAL A 320 -13.30 6.05 -11.72
C VAL A 320 -12.40 6.74 -10.68
N PRO A 321 -11.23 6.17 -10.29
CA PRO A 321 -10.35 6.85 -9.34
C PRO A 321 -9.81 8.18 -9.89
N VAL A 322 -9.50 8.26 -11.19
CA VAL A 322 -9.06 9.52 -11.82
C VAL A 322 -10.19 10.55 -11.79
N GLY A 323 -11.42 10.17 -12.10
CA GLY A 323 -12.59 11.05 -12.04
C GLY A 323 -12.79 11.62 -10.63
N ILE A 324 -12.72 10.77 -9.59
CA ILE A 324 -12.84 11.22 -8.20
C ILE A 324 -11.71 12.19 -7.84
N ILE A 325 -10.47 11.91 -8.25
CA ILE A 325 -9.33 12.84 -8.06
C ILE A 325 -9.62 14.17 -8.75
N VAL A 326 -9.96 14.17 -10.04
CA VAL A 326 -10.23 15.41 -10.80
C VAL A 326 -11.36 16.22 -10.14
N LEU A 327 -12.48 15.59 -9.81
CA LEU A 327 -13.62 16.25 -9.15
C LEU A 327 -13.23 16.86 -7.80
N THR A 328 -12.40 16.15 -7.05
CA THR A 328 -11.92 16.59 -5.73
C THR A 328 -10.91 17.74 -5.84
N PHE A 329 -9.98 17.67 -6.80
CA PHE A 329 -8.92 18.66 -6.96
C PHE A 329 -9.41 19.97 -7.60
N ARG A 330 -10.51 19.95 -8.36
CA ARG A 330 -11.15 21.15 -8.91
C ARG A 330 -11.93 21.97 -7.87
N ARG A 331 -12.17 21.43 -6.67
CA ARG A 331 -12.89 22.16 -5.61
C ARG A 331 -11.92 23.06 -4.83
N PRO A 332 -12.30 24.31 -4.53
CA PRO A 332 -11.41 25.27 -3.87
C PRO A 332 -11.20 24.97 -2.37
N ARG A 333 -11.95 24.03 -1.80
CA ARG A 333 -11.81 23.64 -0.39
C ARG A 333 -10.97 22.37 -0.34
N LYS A 334 -9.92 22.39 0.49
CA LYS A 334 -9.17 21.21 0.90
C LYS A 334 -8.85 21.36 2.39
N SER A 335 -9.25 20.37 3.18
CA SER A 335 -8.79 20.28 4.56
C SER A 335 -7.29 19.95 4.54
N PRO A 336 -6.42 20.70 5.25
CA PRO A 336 -4.98 20.46 5.17
C PRO A 336 -4.57 19.03 5.57
N GLU A 337 -5.35 18.40 6.45
CA GLU A 337 -5.08 17.03 6.87
C GLU A 337 -5.31 16.00 5.76
N SER A 338 -6.15 16.30 4.76
CA SER A 338 -6.39 15.40 3.61
C SER A 338 -5.15 15.17 2.75
N TYR A 339 -4.18 16.10 2.78
CA TYR A 339 -2.93 15.94 2.02
C TYR A 339 -2.10 14.76 2.52
N TRP A 340 -2.13 14.45 3.82
CA TRP A 340 -1.41 13.32 4.39
C TRP A 340 -1.95 11.99 3.88
N LEU A 341 -3.28 11.83 3.91
CA LEU A 341 -3.94 10.65 3.39
C LEU A 341 -3.76 10.52 1.87
N ALA A 342 -3.90 11.62 1.13
CA ALA A 342 -3.66 11.65 -0.32
C ALA A 342 -2.23 11.25 -0.68
N PHE A 343 -1.25 11.71 0.10
CA PHE A 343 0.15 11.36 -0.11
C PHE A 343 0.41 9.87 0.14
N SER A 344 -0.13 9.30 1.22
CA SER A 344 -0.08 7.85 1.46
C SER A 344 -0.75 7.03 0.37
N ILE A 345 -1.90 7.46 -0.14
CA ILE A 345 -2.57 6.83 -1.28
C ILE A 345 -1.68 6.89 -2.52
N GLY A 346 -1.05 8.04 -2.81
CA GLY A 346 -0.11 8.18 -3.92
C GLY A 346 1.10 7.26 -3.79
N LEU A 347 1.64 7.08 -2.58
CA LEU A 347 2.71 6.12 -2.30
C LEU A 347 2.24 4.68 -2.47
N PHE A 348 1.05 4.32 -1.99
CA PHE A 348 0.48 2.99 -2.23
C PHE A 348 0.32 2.69 -3.73
N LEU A 349 -0.22 3.64 -4.50
CA LEU A 349 -0.39 3.51 -5.95
C LEU A 349 0.95 3.41 -6.68
N SER A 350 1.95 4.17 -6.23
CA SER A 350 3.31 4.10 -6.77
C SER A 350 3.99 2.77 -6.40
N PHE A 351 3.71 2.22 -5.22
CA PHE A 351 4.20 0.91 -4.78
C PHE A 351 3.64 -0.22 -5.64
N ALA A 352 2.41 -0.06 -6.14
CA ALA A 352 1.77 -0.99 -7.07
C ALA A 352 2.46 -1.10 -8.44
N SER A 353 3.41 -0.21 -8.75
CA SER A 353 4.28 -0.33 -9.93
C SER A 353 5.45 -1.30 -9.73
N PHE A 354 5.76 -1.67 -8.49
CA PHE A 354 6.93 -2.48 -8.11
C PHE A 354 6.57 -3.79 -7.39
N ASP A 355 5.33 -3.91 -6.96
CA ASP A 355 4.78 -5.11 -6.36
C ASP A 355 3.25 -5.17 -6.58
N PHE A 356 2.59 -6.13 -5.96
CA PHE A 356 1.15 -6.38 -6.08
C PHE A 356 0.34 -6.08 -4.80
N PRO A 357 0.32 -4.83 -4.29
CA PRO A 357 -0.47 -4.49 -3.10
C PRO A 357 -1.99 -4.67 -3.27
N PHE A 358 -2.49 -4.73 -4.51
CA PHE A 358 -3.88 -5.08 -4.80
C PHE A 358 -4.15 -6.58 -4.90
N GLY A 359 -3.13 -7.45 -4.80
CA GLY A 359 -3.34 -8.90 -4.72
C GLY A 359 -4.18 -9.35 -3.51
N PRO A 360 -3.85 -8.94 -2.26
CA PRO A 360 -4.60 -9.32 -1.08
C PRO A 360 -5.87 -8.47 -0.89
N SER A 361 -6.98 -9.11 -0.49
CA SER A 361 -8.26 -8.43 -0.20
C SER A 361 -8.14 -7.31 0.84
N ALA A 362 -7.29 -7.48 1.85
CA ALA A 362 -7.04 -6.46 2.87
C ALA A 362 -6.44 -5.16 2.28
N GLY A 363 -5.55 -5.27 1.29
CA GLY A 363 -4.95 -4.13 0.61
C GLY A 363 -5.98 -3.36 -0.21
N ILE A 364 -6.79 -4.08 -0.99
CA ILE A 364 -7.88 -3.51 -1.79
C ILE A 364 -8.91 -2.79 -0.89
N ALA A 365 -9.38 -3.46 0.16
CA ALA A 365 -10.39 -2.92 1.06
C ALA A 365 -9.89 -1.65 1.77
N LEU A 366 -8.66 -1.69 2.30
CA LEU A 366 -8.09 -0.52 2.97
C LEU A 366 -7.88 0.63 2.00
N PHE A 367 -7.38 0.37 0.78
CA PHE A 367 -7.26 1.38 -0.26
C PHE A 367 -8.62 2.03 -0.56
N ALA A 368 -9.67 1.25 -0.77
CA ALA A 368 -11.01 1.74 -1.06
C ALA A 368 -11.53 2.67 0.06
N VAL A 369 -11.38 2.25 1.33
CA VAL A 369 -11.79 3.06 2.48
C VAL A 369 -10.99 4.36 2.57
N CYS A 370 -9.66 4.30 2.49
CA CYS A 370 -8.80 5.47 2.54
C CYS A 370 -9.08 6.44 1.38
N PHE A 371 -9.32 5.91 0.18
CA PHE A 371 -9.62 6.70 -1.01
C PHE A 371 -10.94 7.46 -0.86
N GLY A 372 -12.02 6.79 -0.43
CA GLY A 372 -13.30 7.44 -0.13
C GLY A 372 -13.20 8.48 0.99
N ALA A 373 -12.48 8.15 2.07
CA ALA A 373 -12.25 9.05 3.20
C ALA A 373 -11.46 10.30 2.78
N CYS A 374 -10.44 10.13 1.93
CA CYS A 374 -9.63 11.23 1.40
C CYS A 374 -10.46 12.17 0.52
N ALA A 375 -11.27 11.61 -0.39
CA ALA A 375 -12.19 12.38 -1.22
C ALA A 375 -13.18 13.18 -0.35
N ARG A 376 -13.72 12.56 0.71
CA ARG A 376 -14.64 13.23 1.64
C ARG A 376 -13.97 14.35 2.43
N LEU A 377 -12.81 14.09 3.04
CA LEU A 377 -12.07 15.10 3.79
C LEU A 377 -11.68 16.30 2.93
N SER A 378 -11.38 16.04 1.65
CA SER A 378 -11.00 17.09 0.71
C SER A 378 -12.14 18.09 0.48
N LEU A 379 -13.42 17.68 0.47
CA LEU A 379 -14.54 18.61 0.24
C LEU A 379 -14.72 19.68 1.33
N GLY A 380 -14.12 19.50 2.51
CA GLY A 380 -14.29 20.39 3.67
C GLY A 380 -15.70 20.29 4.29
N PRO A 381 -15.98 21.00 5.40
CA PRO A 381 -17.32 21.04 5.98
C PRO A 381 -18.33 21.60 4.98
N SER A 382 -19.49 20.94 4.84
CA SER A 382 -20.61 21.47 4.06
C SER A 382 -21.09 22.78 4.70
N LYS A 383 -21.41 23.77 3.86
CA LYS A 383 -21.95 25.08 4.29
C LYS A 383 -23.40 25.01 4.79
N GLU A 384 -23.96 23.84 5.06
CA GLU A 384 -25.37 23.73 5.40
C GLU A 384 -25.63 23.90 6.90
N LYS A 385 -26.42 24.95 7.19
CA LYS A 385 -27.08 25.35 8.45
C LYS A 385 -26.34 26.31 9.39
N THR A 386 -25.95 27.48 8.88
CA THR A 386 -25.82 28.72 9.69
C THR A 386 -26.70 29.87 9.14
N SER A 387 -27.87 29.56 8.58
CA SER A 387 -28.74 30.57 7.96
C SER A 387 -30.22 30.43 8.37
N TYR A 388 -30.52 29.98 9.59
CA TYR A 388 -31.90 29.93 10.08
C TYR A 388 -32.14 30.65 11.41
N TYR A 389 -31.13 31.33 11.94
CA TYR A 389 -31.24 32.21 13.10
C TYR A 389 -30.23 33.35 12.94
N ASP A 390 -30.52 34.27 12.04
CA ASP A 390 -30.04 35.67 12.07
C ASP A 390 -31.21 36.56 11.65
#